data_AF-A0A167U082-F1
#
_entry.id   AF-A0A167U082-F1
#
_cell.length_a   1.000
_cell.length_b   1.000
_cell.length_c   1.000
_cell.angle_alpha   90.00
_cell.angle_beta   90.00
_cell.angle_gamma   90.00
#
_symmetry.space_group_name_H-M   'P 1'
#
loop_
_entity.id
_entity.type
_entity.pdbx_description
1 polymer ?
#
loop_
_entity_poly.entity_id
_entity_poly.type
_entity_poly.pdbx_seq_one_letter_code
_entity_poly.pdbx_strand_id
1 'polypeptide(L)'
;MAELGYEALEEHGIAKRRFFRKGGEERTHHVHVFQKGSEHIERHLAFKEYMVAHSDQAKEYSKLKQMLAQQFPLDIGSYTEGKDPFIKKAEQEALAWYRKRRKGESSAAETD
;
A
#
# COMPACT_ATOMS: atom_id res chain seq x y z
N MET A 1 19.66 10.50 -1.14
CA MET A 1 18.21 10.83 -1.19
C MET A 1 17.99 12.33 -1.34
N ALA A 2 18.51 13.15 -0.41
CA ALA A 2 18.41 14.61 -0.51
C ALA A 2 18.98 15.17 -1.83
N GLU A 3 20.15 14.71 -2.26
CA GLU A 3 20.78 15.09 -3.55
C GLU A 3 19.92 14.74 -4.78
N LEU A 4 18.99 13.78 -4.66
CA LEU A 4 18.05 13.39 -5.70
C LEU A 4 16.71 14.17 -5.63
N GLY A 5 16.61 15.13 -4.71
CA GLY A 5 15.44 15.98 -4.47
C GLY A 5 14.38 15.34 -3.57
N TYR A 6 14.73 14.34 -2.75
CA TYR A 6 13.80 13.74 -1.79
C TYR A 6 13.91 14.41 -0.42
N GLU A 7 12.76 14.71 0.18
CA GLU A 7 12.62 15.11 1.58
C GLU A 7 12.45 13.88 2.47
N ALA A 8 13.18 13.82 3.57
CA ALA A 8 13.05 12.78 4.59
C ALA A 8 11.99 13.19 5.63
N LEU A 9 11.04 12.30 5.89
CA LEU A 9 9.90 12.53 6.80
C LEU A 9 9.93 11.58 8.02
N GLU A 10 11.06 10.90 8.24
CA GLU A 10 11.22 9.89 9.29
C GLU A 10 10.14 8.79 9.24
N GLU A 11 9.50 8.49 10.36
CA GLU A 11 8.46 7.44 10.46
C GLU A 11 7.13 7.87 9.84
N HIS A 12 6.76 9.14 10.04
CA HIS A 12 5.54 9.75 9.53
C HIS A 12 4.25 8.93 9.81
N GLY A 13 4.10 8.47 11.06
CA GLY A 13 2.92 7.71 11.51
C GLY A 13 2.98 6.19 11.34
N ILE A 14 4.10 5.63 10.84
CA ILE A 14 4.33 4.18 10.82
C ILE A 14 5.68 3.88 11.49
N ALA A 15 5.63 3.18 12.63
CA ALA A 15 6.81 2.84 13.39
C ALA A 15 7.86 2.10 12.54
N LYS A 16 9.14 2.44 12.74
CA LYS A 16 10.29 1.85 12.04
C LYS A 16 10.30 2.03 10.52
N ARG A 17 9.46 2.91 9.97
CA ARG A 17 9.53 3.32 8.56
C ARG A 17 10.59 4.41 8.39
N ARG A 18 11.24 4.44 7.23
CA ARG A 18 11.86 5.65 6.69
C ARG A 18 11.08 6.08 5.47
N PHE A 19 10.44 7.24 5.55
CA PHE A 19 9.58 7.76 4.51
C PHE A 19 10.25 8.94 3.79
N PHE A 20 10.23 8.90 2.47
CA PHE A 20 10.72 9.98 1.63
C PHE A 20 9.67 10.43 0.62
N ARG A 21 9.59 11.73 0.35
CA ARG A 21 8.73 12.31 -0.70
C ARG A 21 9.52 13.19 -1.65
N LYS A 22 9.05 13.32 -2.90
CA LYS A 22 9.60 14.24 -3.90
C LYS A 22 8.46 14.97 -4.63
N GLY A 23 8.70 16.24 -4.99
CA GLY A 23 7.76 17.08 -5.74
C GLY A 23 7.00 18.14 -4.93
N GLY A 24 7.19 18.22 -3.61
CA GLY A 24 6.50 19.19 -2.77
C GLY A 24 4.98 19.00 -2.77
N GLU A 25 4.24 20.08 -3.05
CA GLU A 25 2.77 20.07 -3.22
C GLU A 25 2.35 19.29 -4.47
N GLU A 26 3.09 19.42 -5.58
CA GLU A 26 2.93 18.65 -6.81
C GLU A 26 3.64 17.29 -6.70
N ARG A 27 3.24 16.54 -5.67
CA ARG A 27 3.93 15.33 -5.24
C ARG A 27 3.92 14.26 -6.31
N THR A 28 5.10 13.74 -6.66
CA THR A 28 5.27 12.73 -7.71
C THR A 28 5.71 11.37 -7.18
N HIS A 29 6.47 11.32 -6.08
CA HIS A 29 7.03 10.08 -5.55
C HIS A 29 6.87 9.97 -4.04
N HIS A 30 6.54 8.77 -3.60
CA HIS A 30 6.56 8.31 -2.21
C HIS A 30 7.45 7.07 -2.13
N VAL A 31 8.43 7.08 -1.23
CA VAL A 31 9.32 5.95 -0.99
C VAL A 31 9.15 5.50 0.45
N HIS A 32 8.64 4.28 0.60
CA HIS A 32 8.50 3.62 1.90
C HIS A 32 9.63 2.61 2.06
N VAL A 33 10.54 2.86 3.01
CA VAL A 33 11.64 1.96 3.32
C VAL A 33 11.39 1.30 4.68
N PHE A 34 11.59 -0.02 4.72
CA PHE A 34 11.43 -0.84 5.92
C PHE A 34 12.61 -1.81 6.05
N GLN A 35 12.94 -2.21 7.28
CA GLN A 35 13.91 -3.26 7.53
C GLN A 35 13.42 -4.61 6.99
N LYS A 36 14.33 -5.43 6.46
CA LYS A 36 14.04 -6.80 6.03
C LYS A 36 13.33 -7.58 7.14
N GLY A 37 12.25 -8.28 6.80
CA GLY A 37 11.43 -9.04 7.75
C GLY A 37 10.32 -8.22 8.41
N SER A 38 10.19 -6.92 8.12
CA SER A 38 9.06 -6.12 8.58
C SER A 38 7.74 -6.64 7.99
N GLU A 39 6.71 -6.76 8.83
CA GLU A 39 5.34 -7.08 8.42
C GLU A 39 4.78 -6.06 7.41
N HIS A 40 5.28 -4.82 7.43
CA HIS A 40 4.86 -3.81 6.47
C HIS A 40 5.28 -4.17 5.05
N ILE A 41 6.41 -4.87 4.86
CA ILE A 41 6.81 -5.35 3.53
C ILE A 41 5.77 -6.36 3.03
N GLU A 42 5.40 -7.33 3.86
CA GLU A 42 4.38 -8.33 3.52
C GLU A 42 3.04 -7.67 3.21
N ARG A 43 2.59 -6.73 4.05
CA ARG A 43 1.34 -5.98 3.85
C ARG A 43 1.28 -5.29 2.48
N HIS A 44 2.32 -4.55 2.10
CA HIS A 44 2.33 -3.84 0.80
C HIS A 44 2.38 -4.81 -0.39
N LEU A 45 3.16 -5.88 -0.31
CA LEU A 45 3.24 -6.88 -1.38
C LEU A 45 1.92 -7.64 -1.52
N ALA A 46 1.33 -8.09 -0.41
CA ALA A 46 0.05 -8.78 -0.39
C ALA A 46 -1.05 -7.92 -1.02
N PHE A 47 -1.18 -6.66 -0.61
CA PHE A 47 -2.19 -5.75 -1.16
C PHE A 47 -2.02 -5.56 -2.68
N LYS A 48 -0.78 -5.31 -3.14
CA LYS A 48 -0.49 -5.17 -4.58
C LYS A 48 -0.90 -6.41 -5.36
N GLU A 49 -0.44 -7.58 -4.95
CA GLU A 49 -0.68 -8.82 -5.68
C GLU A 49 -2.15 -9.24 -5.63
N TYR A 50 -2.81 -9.03 -4.49
CA TYR A 50 -4.25 -9.26 -4.34
C TYR A 50 -5.06 -8.40 -5.31
N MET A 51 -4.75 -7.11 -5.41
CA MET A 51 -5.45 -6.21 -6.34
C MET A 51 -5.19 -6.55 -7.81
N VAL A 52 -4.01 -7.07 -8.15
CA VAL A 52 -3.72 -7.58 -9.50
C VAL A 52 -4.53 -8.85 -9.81
N ALA A 53 -4.67 -9.75 -8.84
CA ALA A 53 -5.41 -11.00 -9.01
C ALA A 53 -6.94 -10.85 -8.95
N HIS A 54 -7.46 -9.85 -8.24
CA HIS A 54 -8.89 -9.63 -8.01
C HIS A 54 -9.34 -8.32 -8.66
N SER A 55 -9.54 -8.38 -9.97
CA SER A 55 -9.86 -7.20 -10.78
C SER A 55 -11.18 -6.50 -10.38
N ASP A 56 -12.11 -7.24 -9.79
CA ASP A 56 -13.35 -6.72 -9.20
C ASP A 56 -13.05 -5.81 -8.00
N GLN A 57 -12.21 -6.25 -7.07
CA GLN A 57 -11.78 -5.45 -5.91
C GLN A 57 -11.02 -4.18 -6.35
N ALA A 58 -10.15 -4.31 -7.35
CA ALA A 58 -9.43 -3.17 -7.91
C ALA A 58 -10.37 -2.14 -8.57
N LYS A 59 -11.42 -2.61 -9.27
CA LYS A 59 -12.44 -1.74 -9.88
C LYS A 59 -13.25 -1.01 -8.81
N GLU A 60 -13.66 -1.70 -7.74
CA GLU A 60 -14.37 -1.09 -6.62
C GLU A 60 -13.52 0.00 -5.96
N TYR A 61 -12.24 -0.30 -5.69
CA TYR A 61 -11.32 0.67 -5.12
C TYR A 61 -11.11 1.89 -6.04
N SER A 62 -11.03 1.67 -7.36
CA SER A 62 -10.90 2.76 -8.33
C SER A 62 -12.11 3.68 -8.31
N LYS A 63 -13.33 3.12 -8.28
CA LYS A 63 -14.58 3.91 -8.21
C LYS A 63 -14.63 4.73 -6.92
N LEU A 64 -14.30 4.11 -5.79
CA LEU A 64 -14.24 4.79 -4.49
C LEU A 64 -13.28 5.99 -4.54
N LYS A 65 -12.06 5.80 -5.08
CA LYS A 65 -11.09 6.89 -5.20
C LYS A 65 -11.58 8.02 -6.10
N GLN A 66 -12.25 7.72 -7.20
CA GLN A 66 -12.80 8.74 -8.10
C GLN A 66 -13.91 9.54 -7.42
N MET A 67 -14.84 8.86 -6.73
CA MET A 67 -15.89 9.53 -5.95
C MET A 67 -15.32 10.43 -4.87
N LEU A 68 -14.36 9.94 -4.06
CA LEU A 68 -13.75 10.73 -3.00
C LEU A 68 -12.95 11.92 -3.54
N ALA A 69 -12.26 11.77 -4.68
CA ALA A 69 -11.55 12.88 -5.31
C ALA A 69 -12.49 13.97 -5.81
N GLN A 70 -13.68 13.59 -6.31
CA GLN A 70 -14.72 14.56 -6.69
C GLN A 70 -15.36 15.23 -5.47
N GLN A 71 -15.54 14.49 -4.37
CA GLN A 71 -16.15 14.99 -3.15
C GLN A 71 -15.20 15.90 -2.34
N PHE A 72 -13.90 15.61 -2.35
CA PHE A 72 -12.87 16.28 -1.53
C PHE A 72 -11.69 16.77 -2.39
N PRO A 73 -11.90 17.66 -3.37
CA PRO A 73 -10.87 18.03 -4.35
C PRO A 73 -9.66 18.78 -3.74
N LEU A 74 -9.87 19.49 -2.63
CA LEU A 74 -8.82 20.25 -1.93
C LEU A 74 -8.57 19.74 -0.50
N ASP A 75 -9.24 18.67 -0.10
CA ASP A 75 -9.13 18.09 1.24
C ASP A 75 -8.56 16.68 1.16
N ILE A 76 -7.23 16.63 1.15
CA ILE A 76 -6.47 15.38 1.13
C ILE A 76 -6.70 14.53 2.38
N GLY A 77 -7.07 15.15 3.51
CA GLY A 77 -7.37 14.48 4.78
C GLY A 77 -8.63 13.64 4.63
N SER A 78 -9.75 14.29 4.29
CA SER A 78 -11.03 13.62 4.05
C SER A 78 -10.95 12.57 2.93
N TYR A 79 -10.19 12.84 1.86
CA TYR A 79 -9.92 11.85 0.81
C TYR A 79 -9.19 10.61 1.35
N THR A 80 -8.22 10.80 2.24
CA THR A 80 -7.43 9.72 2.83
C THR A 80 -8.27 8.91 3.82
N GLU A 81 -9.02 9.59 4.67
CA GLU A 81 -9.93 8.96 5.65
C GLU A 81 -11.05 8.19 4.97
N GLY A 82 -11.66 8.75 3.91
CA GLY A 82 -12.79 8.13 3.23
C GLY A 82 -12.47 6.77 2.58
N LYS A 83 -11.21 6.52 2.21
CA LYS A 83 -10.76 5.23 1.64
C LYS A 83 -10.17 4.27 2.67
N ASP A 84 -9.90 4.72 3.89
CA ASP A 84 -9.24 3.91 4.93
C ASP A 84 -10.02 2.63 5.29
N PRO A 85 -11.36 2.64 5.46
CA PRO A 85 -12.12 1.42 5.77
C PRO A 85 -11.99 0.34 4.68
N PHE A 86 -12.03 0.75 3.41
CA PHE A 86 -11.86 -0.16 2.28
C PHE A 86 -10.45 -0.76 2.29
N ILE A 87 -9.43 0.07 2.45
CA ILE A 87 -8.02 -0.38 2.46
C ILE A 87 -7.82 -1.40 3.58
N LYS A 88 -8.27 -1.11 4.80
CA LYS A 88 -8.11 -2.03 5.95
C LYS A 88 -8.77 -3.39 5.71
N LYS A 89 -9.99 -3.41 5.19
CA LYS A 89 -10.67 -4.66 4.82
C LYS A 89 -9.89 -5.43 3.75
N ALA A 90 -9.54 -4.75 2.66
CA ALA A 90 -8.81 -5.36 1.56
C ALA A 90 -7.42 -5.85 1.96
N GLU A 91 -6.71 -5.17 2.87
CA GLU A 91 -5.42 -5.62 3.41
C GLU A 91 -5.55 -6.90 4.22
N GLN A 92 -6.61 -7.06 5.02
CA GLN A 92 -6.85 -8.29 5.77
C GLN A 92 -7.08 -9.49 4.83
N GLU A 93 -7.94 -9.32 3.83
CA GLU A 93 -8.21 -10.32 2.81
C GLU A 93 -6.95 -10.65 1.99
N ALA A 94 -6.22 -9.61 1.57
CA ALA A 94 -4.98 -9.74 0.82
C ALA A 94 -3.92 -10.52 1.58
N LEU A 95 -3.71 -10.24 2.88
CA LEU A 95 -2.76 -10.98 3.71
C LEU A 95 -3.14 -12.45 3.84
N ALA A 96 -4.42 -12.76 4.07
CA ALA A 96 -4.89 -14.14 4.14
C ALA A 96 -4.67 -14.90 2.83
N TRP A 97 -5.02 -14.27 1.70
CA TRP A 97 -4.83 -14.80 0.36
C TRP A 97 -3.34 -15.03 0.03
N TYR A 98 -2.50 -14.03 0.30
CA TYR A 98 -1.07 -14.05 0.02
C TYR A 98 -0.34 -15.15 0.79
N ARG A 99 -0.65 -15.29 2.09
CA ARG A 99 -0.07 -16.34 2.94
C ARG A 99 -0.51 -17.73 2.50
N LYS A 100 -1.77 -17.91 2.10
CA LYS A 100 -2.27 -19.19 1.59
C LYS A 100 -1.53 -19.60 0.31
N ARG A 101 -1.35 -18.65 -0.61
CA ARG A 101 -0.62 -18.88 -1.86
C ARG A 101 0.84 -19.29 -1.61
N ARG A 102 1.55 -18.56 -0.75
CA ARG A 102 2.96 -18.88 -0.42
C ARG A 102 3.16 -20.20 0.30
N LYS A 103 2.22 -20.61 1.15
CA LYS A 103 2.24 -21.95 1.77
C LYS A 103 2.08 -23.05 0.73
N GLY A 104 1.19 -22.87 -0.25
CA GLY A 104 1.03 -23.82 -1.36
C GLY A 104 2.25 -23.92 -2.28
N GLU A 105 2.95 -22.80 -2.51
CA GLU A 105 4.21 -22.76 -3.28
C GLU A 105 5.37 -23.41 -2.51
N SER A 106 5.44 -23.27 -1.18
CA SER A 106 6.49 -23.90 -0.36
C SER A 106 6.29 -25.41 -0.22
N SER A 107 5.04 -25.90 -0.14
CA SER A 107 4.75 -27.34 -0.10
C SER A 107 5.01 -28.06 -1.43
N ALA A 108 5.07 -27.33 -2.55
CA ALA A 108 5.35 -27.89 -3.87
C ALA A 108 6.86 -27.97 -4.19
N ALA A 109 7.71 -27.31 -3.40
CA ALA A 109 9.15 -27.24 -3.61
C ALA A 109 9.95 -28.28 -2.80
N GLU A 110 9.29 -29.08 -1.94
CA GLU A 110 9.92 -30.11 -1.10
C GLU A 110 9.80 -31.54 -1.68
N THR A 111 9.30 -31.70 -2.90
CA THR A 111 9.03 -33.00 -3.54
C THR A 111 9.94 -33.36 -4.71
N ASP A 112 11.11 -32.74 -4.86
CA ASP A 112 12.10 -33.05 -5.90
C ASP A 112 13.47 -33.39 -5.29
#